data_AF-A0A1D3L5R6-F1
#
_entry.id   AF-A0A1D3L5R6-F1
#
_cell.length_a   1.000
_cell.length_b   1.000
_cell.length_c   1.000
_cell.angle_alpha   90.00
_cell.angle_beta   90.00
_cell.angle_gamma   90.00
#
_symmetry.space_group_name_H-M   'P 1'
#
loop_
_entity.id
_entity.type
_entity.pdbx_description
1 polymer ?
#
loop_
_entity_poly.entity_id
_entity_poly.type
_entity_poly.pdbx_seq_one_letter_code
_entity_poly.pdbx_strand_id
1 'polypeptide(L)'
;MIDERLYLKRLKNCQLIEDIGCEMVDLQMEMVSLDQERGAVQGELRLKEVQLNEFQMKLPETPESQFITEIKEILLEINDLDRRISELKSNGLEKERQFVALKNHIQREIKQGITEILNESIAEHDKILKKLSISQKQALKSQREWKDTESQESHYKWITHSEAVLELENQLEKLEDDIKSIKRVMKMEFGE
;
A
#
# COMPACT_ATOMS: atom_id res chain seq x y z
N MET A 1 5.32 20.73 9.03
CA MET A 1 5.25 19.53 8.16
C MET A 1 4.19 19.82 7.13
N ILE A 2 4.60 20.08 5.89
CA ILE A 2 3.66 20.00 4.75
C ILE A 2 3.21 18.54 4.72
N ASP A 3 1.90 18.32 4.63
CA ASP A 3 1.26 17.01 4.71
C ASP A 3 1.81 16.11 3.57
N GLU A 4 2.90 15.39 3.86
CA GLU A 4 3.77 14.67 2.91
C GLU A 4 3.02 13.59 2.10
N ARG A 5 1.74 13.37 2.40
CA ARG A 5 0.90 12.33 1.79
C ARG A 5 -0.35 12.87 1.08
N LEU A 6 -0.41 14.17 0.77
CA LEU A 6 -1.55 14.74 0.03
C LEU A 6 -1.81 14.05 -1.32
N TYR A 7 -0.76 13.48 -1.94
CA TYR A 7 -0.89 12.70 -3.18
C TYR A 7 -1.70 11.41 -3.00
N LEU A 8 -1.70 10.81 -1.80
CA LEU A 8 -2.51 9.61 -1.52
C LEU A 8 -4.01 9.91 -1.66
N LYS A 9 -4.43 11.13 -1.35
CA LYS A 9 -5.82 11.59 -1.54
C LYS A 9 -6.19 11.80 -3.02
N ARG A 10 -5.20 11.90 -3.91
CA ARG A 10 -5.38 12.06 -5.36
C ARG A 10 -5.38 10.70 -6.09
N LEU A 11 -5.05 9.60 -5.41
CA LEU A 11 -5.03 8.27 -6.01
C LEU A 11 -6.45 7.83 -6.37
N LYS A 12 -6.64 7.46 -7.64
CA LYS A 12 -7.93 6.94 -8.13
C LYS A 12 -8.25 5.54 -7.59
N ASN A 13 -7.23 4.79 -7.22
CA ASN A 13 -7.31 3.46 -6.62
C ASN A 13 -7.29 3.48 -5.09
N CYS A 14 -7.61 4.61 -4.44
CA CYS A 14 -7.61 4.71 -2.98
C CYS A 14 -8.54 3.69 -2.30
N GLN A 15 -9.74 3.45 -2.86
CA GLN A 15 -10.67 2.46 -2.32
C GLN A 15 -10.09 1.05 -2.36
N LEU A 16 -9.45 0.66 -3.47
CA LEU A 16 -8.80 -0.63 -3.59
C LEU A 16 -7.68 -0.79 -2.55
N ILE A 17 -6.88 0.25 -2.32
CA ILE A 17 -5.82 0.24 -1.30
C ILE A 17 -6.42 0.10 0.11
N GLU A 18 -7.55 0.75 0.38
CA GLU A 18 -8.28 0.63 1.65
C GLU A 18 -8.85 -0.78 1.84
N ASP A 19 -9.47 -1.35 0.80
CA ASP A 19 -10.02 -2.71 0.82
C ASP A 19 -8.92 -3.75 1.12
N ILE A 20 -7.75 -3.64 0.47
CA ILE A 20 -6.60 -4.50 0.76
C ILE A 20 -6.10 -4.25 2.21
N GLY A 21 -6.14 -3.00 2.67
CA GLY A 21 -5.79 -2.63 4.05
C GLY A 21 -6.68 -3.31 5.08
N CYS A 22 -7.99 -3.38 4.85
CA CYS A 22 -8.93 -4.12 5.69
C CYS A 22 -8.60 -5.62 5.70
N GLU A 23 -8.35 -6.21 4.53
CA GLU A 23 -8.01 -7.63 4.41
C GLU A 23 -6.68 -7.97 5.14
N MET A 24 -5.71 -7.06 5.12
CA MET A 24 -4.47 -7.18 5.89
C MET A 24 -4.72 -7.14 7.41
N VAL A 25 -5.65 -6.32 7.89
CA VAL A 25 -6.03 -6.28 9.31
C VAL A 25 -6.70 -7.59 9.72
N ASP A 26 -7.60 -8.12 8.88
CA ASP A 26 -8.25 -9.41 9.14
C ASP A 26 -7.22 -10.55 9.23
N LEU A 27 -6.27 -10.60 8.29
CA LEU A 27 -5.16 -11.57 8.36
C LEU A 27 -4.31 -11.43 9.63
N GLN A 28 -4.04 -10.21 10.07
CA GLN A 28 -3.32 -9.98 11.33
C GLN A 28 -4.10 -10.51 12.53
N MET A 29 -5.41 -10.29 12.56
CA MET A 29 -6.27 -10.81 13.63
C MET A 29 -6.31 -12.34 13.64
N GLU A 30 -6.38 -12.97 12.46
CA GLU A 30 -6.28 -14.42 12.33
C GLU A 30 -4.93 -14.96 12.81
N MET A 31 -3.82 -14.31 12.46
CA MET A 31 -2.48 -14.69 12.93
C MET A 31 -2.37 -14.62 14.45
N VAL A 32 -2.92 -13.57 15.07
CA VAL A 32 -2.97 -13.45 16.54
C VAL A 32 -3.79 -14.58 17.16
N SER A 33 -4.94 -14.91 16.57
CA SER A 33 -5.77 -16.03 17.02
C SER A 33 -5.02 -17.36 16.95
N LEU A 34 -4.31 -17.62 15.85
CA LEU A 34 -3.50 -18.84 15.66
C LEU A 34 -2.36 -18.93 16.68
N ASP A 35 -1.69 -17.81 16.98
CA ASP A 35 -0.63 -17.77 17.98
C ASP A 35 -1.17 -18.01 19.41
N GLN A 36 -2.35 -17.48 19.73
CA GLN A 36 -3.02 -17.73 21.00
C GLN A 36 -3.42 -19.21 21.14
N GLU A 37 -4.02 -19.79 20.10
CA GLU A 37 -4.38 -21.20 20.08
C GLU A 37 -3.13 -22.09 20.21
N ARG A 38 -2.06 -21.77 19.48
CA ARG A 38 -0.78 -22.49 19.60
C ARG A 38 -0.24 -22.42 21.03
N GLY A 39 -0.31 -21.26 21.67
CA GLY A 39 0.10 -21.09 23.06
C GLY A 39 -0.72 -21.95 24.03
N ALA A 40 -2.02 -22.06 23.83
CA ALA A 40 -2.90 -22.92 24.63
C ALA A 40 -2.55 -24.40 24.47
N VAL A 41 -2.40 -24.88 23.22
CA VAL A 41 -2.03 -26.27 22.92
C VAL A 41 -0.63 -26.61 23.46
N GLN A 42 0.32 -25.67 23.40
CA GLN A 42 1.63 -25.84 24.05
C GLN A 42 1.54 -25.94 25.57
N GLY A 43 0.59 -25.24 26.19
CA GLY A 43 0.29 -25.38 27.61
C GLY A 43 -0.26 -26.77 27.95
N GLU A 44 -1.21 -27.26 27.16
CA GLU A 44 -1.77 -28.61 27.29
C GLU A 44 -0.69 -29.70 27.11
N LEU A 45 0.19 -29.54 26.12
CA LEU A 45 1.32 -30.45 25.88
C LEU A 45 2.21 -30.55 27.12
N ARG A 46 2.62 -29.41 27.69
CA ARG A 46 3.45 -29.39 28.91
C ARG A 46 2.75 -30.05 30.10
N LEU A 47 1.44 -29.87 30.26
CA LEU A 47 0.69 -30.55 31.31
C LEU A 47 0.71 -32.07 31.11
N LYS A 48 0.60 -32.54 29.87
CA LYS A 48 0.68 -33.97 29.54
C LYS A 48 2.08 -34.54 29.75
N GLU A 49 3.12 -33.79 29.42
CA GLU A 49 4.51 -34.16 29.72
C GLU A 49 4.76 -34.26 31.25
N VAL A 50 4.20 -33.35 32.04
CA VAL A 50 4.25 -33.41 33.51
C VAL A 50 3.50 -34.64 34.03
N GLN A 51 2.29 -34.90 33.53
CA GLN A 51 1.51 -36.10 33.89
C GLN A 51 2.28 -37.39 33.58
N LEU A 52 2.95 -37.45 32.42
CA LEU A 52 3.79 -38.58 32.04
C LEU A 52 4.94 -38.77 33.03
N ASN A 53 5.65 -37.69 33.39
CA ASN A 53 6.76 -37.74 34.34
C ASN A 53 6.29 -38.17 35.74
N GLU A 54 5.17 -37.63 36.23
CA GLU A 54 4.58 -38.00 37.52
C GLU A 54 4.16 -39.49 37.54
N PHE A 55 3.59 -39.98 36.44
CA PHE A 55 3.21 -41.38 36.32
C PHE A 55 4.44 -42.30 36.26
N GLN A 56 5.48 -41.91 35.52
CA GLN A 56 6.76 -42.62 35.49
C GLN A 56 7.46 -42.67 36.86
N MET A 57 7.20 -41.73 37.77
CA MET A 57 7.71 -41.80 39.14
C MET A 57 6.95 -42.79 40.03
N LYS A 58 5.69 -43.13 39.70
CA LYS A 58 4.83 -44.08 40.43
C LYS A 58 5.01 -45.54 39.98
N LEU A 59 5.88 -45.77 38.99
CA LEU A 59 6.29 -47.08 38.47
C LEU A 59 6.50 -48.19 39.53
N PRO A 60 7.12 -47.91 40.70
CA PRO A 60 7.35 -48.95 41.72
C PRO A 60 6.07 -49.53 42.33
N GLU A 61 4.93 -48.85 42.19
CA GLU A 61 3.67 -49.17 42.88
C GLU A 61 2.54 -49.56 41.91
N THR A 62 2.74 -49.46 40.59
CA THR A 62 1.70 -49.70 39.58
C THR A 62 1.83 -51.08 38.93
N PRO A 63 0.71 -51.83 38.75
CA PRO A 63 0.74 -53.07 37.97
C PRO A 63 1.18 -52.82 36.52
N GLU A 64 2.09 -53.67 36.02
CA GLU A 64 2.74 -53.51 34.71
C GLU A 64 1.75 -53.39 33.53
N SER A 65 0.60 -54.08 33.59
CA SER A 65 -0.45 -54.02 32.55
C SER A 65 -1.23 -52.70 32.52
N GLN A 66 -1.49 -52.09 33.69
CA GLN A 66 -2.10 -50.75 33.77
C GLN A 66 -1.11 -49.69 33.33
N PHE A 67 0.14 -49.83 33.77
CA PHE A 67 1.23 -48.94 33.42
C PHE A 67 1.43 -48.80 31.90
N ILE A 68 1.47 -49.92 31.17
CA ILE A 68 1.65 -49.92 29.71
C ILE A 68 0.48 -49.25 28.98
N THR A 69 -0.74 -49.40 29.49
CA THR A 69 -1.94 -48.86 28.85
C THR A 69 -2.02 -47.35 29.02
N GLU A 70 -1.89 -46.86 30.24
CA GLU A 70 -1.98 -45.42 30.56
C GLU A 70 -0.83 -44.62 29.95
N ILE A 71 0.40 -45.14 29.94
CA ILE A 71 1.51 -44.47 29.23
C ILE A 71 1.25 -44.36 27.74
N LYS A 72 0.71 -45.41 27.11
CA LYS A 72 0.40 -45.37 25.68
C LYS A 72 -0.65 -44.31 25.37
N GLU A 73 -1.67 -44.18 26.22
CA GLU A 73 -2.70 -43.15 26.06
C GLU A 73 -2.11 -41.74 26.18
N ILE A 74 -1.30 -41.48 27.22
CA ILE A 74 -0.64 -40.17 27.39
C ILE A 74 0.30 -39.85 26.21
N LEU A 75 1.07 -40.84 25.72
CA LEU A 75 1.94 -40.65 24.56
C LEU A 75 1.17 -40.42 23.25
N LEU A 76 0.00 -41.02 23.08
CA LEU A 76 -0.88 -40.74 21.94
C LEU A 76 -1.39 -39.30 21.99
N GLU A 77 -1.85 -38.83 23.16
CA GLU A 77 -2.30 -37.45 23.35
C GLU A 77 -1.18 -36.43 23.12
N ILE A 78 0.04 -36.70 23.60
CA ILE A 78 1.23 -35.87 23.33
C ILE A 78 1.49 -35.77 21.82
N ASN A 79 1.49 -36.89 21.10
CA ASN A 79 1.70 -36.90 19.65
C ASN A 79 0.62 -36.11 18.90
N ASP A 80 -0.65 -36.22 19.32
CA ASP A 80 -1.75 -35.46 18.71
C ASP A 80 -1.61 -33.95 18.96
N LEU A 81 -1.20 -33.54 20.16
CA LEU A 81 -0.92 -32.14 20.50
C LEU A 81 0.27 -31.59 19.69
N ASP A 82 1.36 -32.35 19.56
CA ASP A 82 2.51 -32.00 18.73
C ASP A 82 2.14 -31.84 17.24
N ARG A 83 1.28 -32.73 16.73
CA ARG A 83 0.75 -32.60 15.36
C ARG A 83 -0.04 -31.31 15.20
N ARG A 84 -0.94 -31.01 16.14
CA ARG A 84 -1.74 -29.78 16.13
C ARG A 84 -0.88 -28.51 16.21
N ILE A 85 0.16 -28.48 17.05
CA ILE A 85 1.11 -27.36 17.10
C ILE A 85 1.78 -27.15 15.74
N SER A 86 2.17 -28.24 15.07
CA SER A 86 2.79 -28.19 13.75
C SER A 86 1.84 -27.65 12.68
N GLU A 87 0.58 -28.09 12.70
CA GLU A 87 -0.48 -27.59 11.81
C GLU A 87 -0.72 -26.08 12.03
N LEU A 88 -0.86 -25.64 13.28
CA LEU A 88 -1.04 -24.22 13.63
C LEU A 88 0.15 -23.37 13.18
N LYS A 89 1.38 -23.87 13.33
CA LYS A 89 2.59 -23.20 12.84
C LYS A 89 2.60 -23.08 11.31
N SER A 90 2.19 -24.14 10.60
CA SER A 90 2.08 -24.12 9.14
C SER A 90 1.03 -23.10 8.68
N ASN A 91 -0.12 -23.07 9.33
CA ASN A 91 -1.19 -22.11 9.03
C ASN A 91 -0.73 -20.66 9.27
N GLY A 92 -0.04 -20.39 10.39
CA GLY A 92 0.52 -19.07 10.68
C GLY A 92 1.51 -18.59 9.62
N LEU A 93 2.41 -19.48 9.17
CA LEU A 93 3.35 -19.16 8.09
C LEU A 93 2.65 -18.86 6.75
N GLU A 94 1.57 -19.57 6.45
CA GLU A 94 0.78 -19.30 5.25
C GLU A 94 0.09 -17.94 5.32
N LYS A 95 -0.46 -17.56 6.48
CA LYS A 95 -1.05 -16.24 6.70
C LYS A 95 -0.01 -15.12 6.61
N GLU A 96 1.20 -15.35 7.11
CA GLU A 96 2.32 -14.41 6.97
C GLU A 96 2.70 -14.20 5.49
N ARG A 97 2.73 -15.27 4.68
CA ARG A 97 2.96 -15.16 3.23
C ARG A 97 1.88 -14.36 2.53
N GLN A 98 0.61 -14.60 2.88
CA GLN A 98 -0.53 -13.84 2.35
C GLN A 98 -0.41 -12.36 2.71
N PHE A 99 -0.08 -12.04 3.97
CA PHE A 99 0.13 -10.67 4.43
C PHE A 99 1.25 -9.97 3.65
N VAL A 100 2.39 -10.63 3.44
CA VAL A 100 3.50 -10.08 2.64
C VAL A 100 3.08 -9.87 1.18
N ALA A 101 2.30 -10.77 0.60
CA ALA A 101 1.77 -10.63 -0.75
C ALA A 101 0.86 -9.40 -0.88
N LEU A 102 -0.07 -9.20 0.07
CA LEU A 102 -0.94 -8.02 0.11
C LEU A 102 -0.15 -6.72 0.31
N LYS A 103 0.85 -6.71 1.19
CA LYS A 103 1.74 -5.56 1.37
C LYS A 103 2.44 -5.17 0.05
N ASN A 104 2.96 -6.15 -0.67
CA ASN A 104 3.59 -5.92 -1.98
C ASN A 104 2.55 -5.48 -3.03
N HIS A 105 1.30 -5.92 -2.92
CA HIS A 105 0.23 -5.46 -3.78
C HIS A 105 -0.11 -3.99 -3.54
N ILE A 106 -0.28 -3.55 -2.29
CA ILE A 106 -0.50 -2.14 -1.94
C ILE A 106 0.64 -1.26 -2.50
N GLN A 107 1.90 -1.67 -2.34
CA GLN A 107 3.02 -0.90 -2.84
C GLN A 107 2.98 -0.73 -4.37
N ARG A 108 2.58 -1.77 -5.10
CA ARG A 108 2.38 -1.70 -6.56
C ARG A 108 1.22 -0.79 -6.94
N GLU A 109 0.10 -0.88 -6.22
CA GLU A 109 -1.07 -0.03 -6.46
C GLU A 109 -0.77 1.45 -6.21
N ILE A 110 -0.08 1.78 -5.11
CA ILE A 110 0.34 3.16 -4.82
C ILE A 110 1.28 3.66 -5.93
N LYS A 111 2.28 2.86 -6.32
CA LYS A 111 3.21 3.23 -7.39
C LYS A 111 2.50 3.48 -8.71
N GLN A 112 1.57 2.60 -9.08
CA GLN A 112 0.78 2.75 -10.30
C GLN A 112 -0.05 4.03 -10.25
N GLY A 113 -0.79 4.28 -9.17
CA GLY A 113 -1.63 5.47 -9.07
C GLY A 113 -0.83 6.77 -9.09
N ILE A 114 0.37 6.82 -8.49
CA ILE A 114 1.26 7.99 -8.60
C ILE A 114 1.77 8.16 -10.04
N THR A 115 2.10 7.05 -10.72
CA THR A 115 2.54 7.07 -12.12
C THR A 115 1.43 7.60 -13.05
N GLU A 116 0.19 7.21 -12.82
CA GLU A 116 -0.98 7.73 -13.55
C GLU A 116 -1.15 9.23 -13.34
N ILE A 117 -1.08 9.71 -12.08
CA ILE A 117 -1.12 11.14 -11.78
C ILE A 117 0.01 11.90 -12.50
N LEU A 118 1.22 11.35 -12.49
CA LEU A 118 2.36 11.95 -13.18
C LEU A 118 2.12 12.08 -14.69
N ASN A 119 1.63 11.01 -15.30
CA ASN A 119 1.33 10.98 -16.74
C ASN A 119 0.20 11.97 -17.10
N GLU A 120 -0.82 12.09 -16.26
CA GLU A 120 -1.89 13.08 -16.42
C GLU A 120 -1.36 14.51 -16.32
N SER A 121 -0.49 14.79 -15.34
CA SER A 121 0.16 16.10 -15.22
C SER A 121 1.04 16.42 -16.43
N ILE A 122 1.80 15.45 -16.94
CA ILE A 122 2.61 15.64 -18.17
C ILE A 122 1.72 15.90 -19.39
N ALA A 123 0.62 15.15 -19.53
CA ALA A 123 -0.31 15.33 -20.63
C ALA A 123 -1.01 16.71 -20.60
N GLU A 124 -1.40 17.19 -19.42
CA GLU A 124 -1.98 18.54 -19.28
C GLU A 124 -0.91 19.62 -19.54
N HIS A 125 0.34 19.39 -19.13
CA HIS A 125 1.45 20.30 -19.43
C HIS A 125 1.64 20.48 -20.93
N ASP A 126 1.69 19.39 -21.70
CA ASP A 126 1.84 19.45 -23.16
C ASP A 126 0.66 20.13 -23.84
N LYS A 127 -0.55 19.99 -23.29
CA LYS A 127 -1.75 20.66 -23.78
C LYS A 127 -1.72 22.15 -23.49
N ILE A 128 -1.25 22.58 -22.31
CA ILE A 128 -1.05 23.99 -21.97
C ILE A 128 0.02 24.60 -22.89
N LEU A 129 1.14 23.91 -23.14
CA LEU A 129 2.17 24.36 -24.08
C LEU A 129 1.60 24.62 -25.49
N LYS A 130 0.75 23.72 -25.98
CA LYS A 130 0.08 23.91 -27.29
C LYS A 130 -0.81 25.14 -27.28
N LYS A 131 -1.62 25.33 -26.24
CA LYS A 131 -2.47 26.53 -26.09
C LYS A 131 -1.63 27.81 -26.01
N LEU A 132 -0.55 27.80 -25.23
CA LEU A 132 0.37 28.92 -25.07
C LEU A 132 0.96 29.33 -26.42
N SER A 133 1.44 28.36 -27.21
CA SER A 133 1.97 28.62 -28.55
C SER A 133 0.93 29.27 -29.48
N ILE A 134 -0.33 28.84 -29.41
CA ILE A 134 -1.43 29.42 -30.20
C ILE A 134 -1.71 30.86 -29.74
N SER A 135 -1.87 31.08 -28.43
CA SER A 135 -2.14 32.41 -27.86
C SER A 135 -1.00 33.40 -28.13
N GLN A 136 0.26 32.97 -28.03
CA GLN A 136 1.43 33.80 -28.38
C GLN A 136 1.41 34.22 -29.86
N LYS A 137 1.07 33.30 -30.78
CA LYS A 137 0.92 33.62 -32.22
C LYS A 137 -0.22 34.61 -32.46
N GLN A 138 -1.34 34.46 -31.76
CA GLN A 138 -2.48 35.38 -31.85
C GLN A 138 -2.14 36.76 -31.30
N ALA A 139 -1.48 36.83 -30.13
CA ALA A 139 -1.02 38.09 -29.54
C ALA A 139 -0.05 38.82 -30.48
N LEU A 140 0.91 38.12 -31.07
CA LEU A 140 1.86 38.69 -32.03
C LEU A 140 1.15 39.21 -33.29
N LYS A 141 0.15 38.47 -33.80
CA LYS A 141 -0.64 38.89 -34.95
C LYS A 141 -1.43 40.18 -34.65
N SER A 142 -2.17 40.21 -33.54
CA SER A 142 -2.94 41.39 -33.13
C SER A 142 -2.05 42.59 -32.83
N GLN A 143 -0.85 42.35 -32.28
CA GLN A 143 0.14 43.41 -32.08
C GLN A 143 0.60 44.02 -33.41
N ARG A 144 0.88 43.19 -34.44
CA ARG A 144 1.26 43.68 -35.77
C ARG A 144 0.12 44.46 -36.41
N GLU A 145 -1.08 43.90 -36.40
CA GLU A 145 -2.28 44.57 -36.93
C GLU A 145 -2.54 45.91 -36.23
N TRP A 146 -2.33 45.98 -34.91
CA TRP A 146 -2.43 47.25 -34.18
C TRP A 146 -1.35 48.25 -34.57
N LYS A 147 -0.08 47.82 -34.75
CA LYS A 147 0.99 48.70 -35.25
C LYS A 147 0.70 49.26 -36.64
N ASP A 148 0.06 48.48 -37.50
CA ASP A 148 -0.22 48.87 -38.88
C ASP A 148 -1.47 49.74 -39.00
N THR A 149 -2.48 49.52 -38.14
CA THR A 149 -3.80 50.17 -38.24
C THR A 149 -4.09 51.19 -37.17
N GLU A 150 -3.37 51.16 -36.05
CA GLU A 150 -3.65 51.88 -34.79
C GLU A 150 -5.11 51.74 -34.30
N SER A 151 -5.82 50.71 -34.77
CA SER A 151 -7.24 50.54 -34.46
C SER A 151 -7.45 50.03 -33.05
N GLN A 152 -8.47 50.57 -32.38
CA GLN A 152 -8.81 50.21 -31.01
C GLN A 152 -9.26 48.75 -30.86
N GLU A 153 -9.85 48.18 -31.92
CA GLU A 153 -10.21 46.76 -31.97
C GLU A 153 -8.98 45.85 -31.93
N SER A 154 -7.95 46.13 -32.74
CA SER A 154 -6.70 45.38 -32.75
C SER A 154 -5.92 45.55 -31.45
N HIS A 155 -5.96 46.74 -30.83
CA HIS A 155 -5.41 46.98 -29.50
C HIS A 155 -6.08 46.11 -28.44
N TYR A 156 -7.41 46.05 -28.42
CA TYR A 156 -8.16 45.22 -27.48
C TYR A 156 -7.83 43.73 -27.65
N LYS A 157 -7.82 43.23 -28.90
CA LYS A 157 -7.44 41.84 -29.18
C LYS A 157 -6.01 41.53 -28.71
N TRP A 158 -5.07 42.45 -28.90
CA TRP A 158 -3.71 42.27 -28.42
C TRP A 158 -3.65 42.15 -26.90
N ILE A 159 -4.35 43.02 -26.15
CA ILE A 159 -4.43 42.94 -24.69
C ILE A 159 -5.01 41.59 -24.25
N THR A 160 -6.18 41.20 -24.76
CA THR A 160 -6.83 39.95 -24.36
C THR A 160 -5.98 38.71 -24.65
N HIS A 161 -5.31 38.64 -25.81
CA HIS A 161 -4.42 37.53 -26.09
C HIS A 161 -3.16 37.54 -25.22
N SER A 162 -2.64 38.72 -24.86
CA SER A 162 -1.48 38.83 -23.96
C SER A 162 -1.82 38.42 -22.53
N GLU A 163 -3.01 38.77 -22.04
CA GLU A 163 -3.53 38.30 -20.75
C GLU A 163 -3.68 36.77 -20.74
N ALA A 164 -4.21 36.19 -21.82
CA ALA A 164 -4.32 34.74 -21.95
C ALA A 164 -2.94 34.04 -21.97
N VAL A 165 -1.91 34.66 -22.55
CA VAL A 165 -0.52 34.16 -22.49
C VAL A 165 -0.03 34.13 -21.04
N LEU A 166 -0.19 35.23 -20.31
CA LEU A 166 0.23 35.32 -18.90
C LEU A 166 -0.48 34.30 -18.02
N GLU A 167 -1.79 34.09 -18.23
CA GLU A 167 -2.54 33.08 -17.48
C GLU A 167 -2.02 31.66 -17.74
N LEU A 168 -1.75 31.33 -19.00
CA LEU A 168 -1.21 30.03 -19.39
C LEU A 168 0.21 29.80 -18.85
N GLU A 169 1.06 30.82 -18.83
CA GLU A 169 2.40 30.76 -18.21
C GLU A 169 2.33 30.48 -16.71
N ASN A 170 1.42 31.16 -15.99
CA ASN A 170 1.20 30.92 -14.57
C ASN A 170 0.65 29.51 -14.28
N GLN A 171 -0.23 28.98 -15.15
CA GLN A 171 -0.72 27.60 -15.02
C GLN A 171 0.40 26.58 -15.26
N LEU A 172 1.29 26.86 -16.22
CA LEU A 172 2.40 26.00 -16.57
C LEU A 172 3.43 25.92 -15.45
N GLU A 173 3.80 27.05 -14.82
CA GLU A 173 4.72 27.08 -13.67
C GLU A 173 4.21 26.20 -12.51
N LYS A 174 2.94 26.36 -12.13
CA LYS A 174 2.32 25.53 -11.07
C LYS A 174 2.37 24.04 -11.41
N LEU A 175 2.10 23.70 -12.67
CA LEU A 175 2.08 22.32 -13.11
C LEU A 175 3.47 21.70 -13.18
N GLU A 176 4.50 22.47 -13.57
CA GLU A 176 5.89 22.03 -13.52
C GLU A 176 6.34 21.72 -12.09
N ASP A 177 5.95 22.55 -11.12
CA ASP A 177 6.26 22.34 -9.72
C ASP A 177 5.53 21.13 -9.13
N ASP A 178 4.27 20.91 -9.53
CA ASP A 178 3.53 19.68 -9.24
C ASP A 178 4.25 18.44 -9.80
N ILE A 179 4.67 18.48 -11.08
CA ILE A 179 5.40 17.38 -11.72
C ILE A 179 6.73 17.10 -11.00
N LYS A 180 7.50 18.13 -10.66
CA LYS A 180 8.76 17.99 -9.90
C LYS A 180 8.50 17.36 -8.53
N SER A 181 7.42 17.75 -7.86
CA SER A 181 7.04 17.24 -6.55
C SER A 181 6.66 15.75 -6.64
N ILE A 182 5.85 15.37 -7.63
CA ILE A 182 5.46 13.97 -7.88
C ILE A 182 6.69 13.11 -8.19
N LYS A 183 7.59 13.58 -9.06
CA LYS A 183 8.85 12.88 -9.37
C LYS A 183 9.73 12.69 -8.13
N ARG A 184 9.77 13.68 -7.23
CA ARG A 184 10.51 13.55 -5.97
C ARG A 184 9.92 12.47 -5.06
N VAL A 185 8.59 12.40 -4.97
CA VAL A 185 7.91 11.32 -4.21
C VAL A 185 8.25 9.97 -4.82
N MET A 186 8.17 9.83 -6.15
CA MET A 186 8.54 8.58 -6.84
C MET A 186 9.97 8.14 -6.50
N LYS A 187 10.91 9.09 -6.46
CA LYS A 187 12.29 8.84 -6.08
C LYS A 187 12.47 8.40 -4.63
N MET A 188 11.82 9.09 -3.71
CA MET A 188 11.98 8.84 -2.27
C MET A 188 11.33 7.53 -1.85
N GLU A 189 10.13 7.24 -2.37
CA GLU A 189 9.33 6.08 -1.95
C GLU A 189 9.69 4.81 -2.73
N PHE A 190 10.14 4.93 -3.99
CA PHE A 190 10.35 3.78 -4.89
C PHE A 190 11.74 3.70 -5.53
N GLY A 191 12.63 4.68 -5.28
CA GLY A 191 14.02 4.65 -5.75
C GLY A 191 14.24 5.04 -7.23
N GLU A 192 13.28 5.72 -7.87
CA GLU A 192 13.33 6.15 -9.29
C GLU A 192 13.91 7.55 -9.54
#